data_AF-A0AAD7MNJ0-F1
#
_entry.id   AF-A0AAD7MNJ0-F1
#
_cell.length_a   1.000
_cell.length_b   1.000
_cell.length_c   1.000
_cell.angle_alpha   90.00
_cell.angle_beta   90.00
_cell.angle_gamma   90.00
#
_symmetry.space_group_name_H-M   'P 1'
#
loop_
_entity.id
_entity.type
_entity.pdbx_description
1 polymer ?
#
loop_
_entity_poly.entity_id
_entity_poly.type
_entity_poly.pdbx_seq_one_letter_code
_entity_poly.pdbx_strand_id
1 'polypeptide(L)'
;MPSLTFSFNGRQYKVSEFLPEVISLASNAHLKAASPLPVDTDLSEADQKEVQTQIAAILILPPEAISVFWGAFAANHLLDIAVSLQRLSHATQREAVSTAIQILSLIPDPKEQPYFRKFLRNSTACKDIPNIVANAFVKGTTWKKPSGPGNHCTLIIHTLFWCDPSLGDDGKASVDAGIRAALVEELQKVLDHPRAAEMPRLQLVEVQRLQGILGAIESMPEAHYLNSTRGYLEGQVDDFCDGDECEEDPELSCSKCKTTRYCGKECQTWHWKNGHKVRCFKTDY
;
A
#
# COMPACT_ATOMS: atom_id res chain seq x y z
N MET A 1 10.41 20.45 18.29
CA MET A 1 10.08 20.89 16.92
C MET A 1 9.06 22.02 16.98
N PRO A 2 9.17 23.10 16.18
CA PRO A 2 8.14 24.15 16.13
C PRO A 2 6.79 23.54 15.74
N SER A 3 5.71 23.98 16.38
CA SER A 3 4.37 23.46 16.12
C SER A 3 3.93 23.85 14.71
N LEU A 4 4.00 22.90 13.77
CA LEU A 4 3.46 23.07 12.42
C LEU A 4 1.96 23.35 12.52
N THR A 5 1.55 24.49 11.94
CA THR A 5 0.15 24.88 11.80
C THR A 5 -0.25 24.88 10.34
N PHE A 6 -1.49 24.49 10.04
CA PHE A 6 -2.02 24.49 8.68
C PHE A 6 -3.52 24.84 8.69
N SER A 7 -4.04 25.26 7.53
CA SER A 7 -5.47 25.55 7.37
C SER A 7 -6.20 24.41 6.66
N PHE A 8 -7.33 23.99 7.23
CA PHE A 8 -8.23 22.99 6.64
C PHE A 8 -9.67 23.43 6.85
N ASN A 9 -10.47 23.43 5.78
CA ASN A 9 -11.87 23.91 5.79
C ASN A 9 -12.05 25.29 6.46
N GLY A 10 -11.11 26.21 6.22
CA GLY A 10 -11.16 27.57 6.77
C GLY A 10 -10.83 27.71 8.27
N ARG A 11 -10.43 26.61 8.94
CA ARG A 11 -9.94 26.62 10.33
C ARG A 11 -8.42 26.46 10.34
N GLN A 12 -7.76 27.01 11.36
CA GLN A 12 -6.33 26.81 11.62
C GLN A 12 -6.15 25.73 12.67
N TYR A 13 -5.27 24.77 12.38
CA TYR A 13 -4.99 23.63 13.25
C TYR A 13 -3.51 23.54 13.53
N LYS A 14 -3.13 23.15 14.76
CA LYS A 14 -1.84 22.50 14.98
C LYS A 14 -1.93 21.05 14.52
N VAL A 15 -0.92 20.55 13.83
CA VAL A 15 -0.91 19.17 13.32
C VAL A 15 -1.24 18.16 14.42
N SER A 16 -0.65 18.30 15.61
CA SER A 16 -0.88 17.41 16.76
C SER A 16 -2.32 17.40 17.27
N GLU A 17 -3.02 18.54 17.19
CA GLU A 17 -4.41 18.69 17.64
C GLU A 17 -5.39 18.11 16.60
N PHE A 18 -4.98 18.05 15.32
CA PHE A 18 -5.80 17.52 14.23
C PHE A 18 -5.69 16.00 14.05
N LEU A 19 -4.64 15.35 14.57
CA LEU A 19 -4.44 13.91 14.40
C LEU A 19 -5.64 13.04 14.82
N PRO A 20 -6.36 13.31 15.93
CA PRO A 20 -7.56 12.57 16.28
C PRO A 20 -8.67 12.68 15.22
N GLU A 21 -8.85 13.85 14.61
CA GLU A 21 -9.81 14.06 13.51
C GLU A 21 -9.40 13.26 12.27
N VAL A 22 -8.11 13.26 11.93
CA VAL A 22 -7.56 12.45 10.81
C VAL A 22 -7.82 10.97 11.01
N ILE A 23 -7.59 10.46 12.21
CA ILE A 23 -7.84 9.05 12.54
C ILE A 23 -9.32 8.74 12.40
N SER A 24 -10.20 9.62 12.90
CA SER A 24 -11.64 9.44 12.73
C SER A 24 -12.05 9.46 11.26
N LEU A 25 -11.47 10.34 10.45
CA LEU A 25 -11.72 10.40 9.00
C LEU A 25 -11.27 9.11 8.31
N ALA A 26 -10.10 8.58 8.67
CA ALA A 26 -9.57 7.34 8.11
C ALA A 26 -10.41 6.13 8.52
N SER A 27 -10.77 5.99 9.79
CA SER A 27 -11.60 4.88 10.28
C SER A 27 -13.01 4.90 9.69
N ASN A 28 -13.55 6.09 9.41
CA ASN A 28 -14.88 6.26 8.81
C ASN A 28 -14.82 6.45 7.29
N ALA A 29 -13.66 6.25 6.65
CA ALA A 29 -13.52 6.44 5.21
C ALA A 29 -14.46 5.48 4.48
N HIS A 30 -15.53 6.01 3.89
CA HIS A 30 -16.47 5.20 3.16
C HIS A 30 -16.00 5.04 1.73
N LEU A 31 -15.15 4.02 1.51
CA LEU A 31 -14.74 3.63 0.17
C LEU A 31 -15.66 2.50 -0.28
N LYS A 32 -16.62 2.81 -1.14
CA LYS A 32 -17.60 1.82 -1.64
C LYS A 32 -16.93 0.59 -2.26
N ALA A 33 -15.72 0.75 -2.81
CA ALA A 33 -14.87 -0.32 -3.32
C ALA A 33 -14.33 -1.30 -2.25
N ALA A 34 -14.34 -0.92 -0.96
CA ALA A 34 -14.00 -1.79 0.17
C ALA A 34 -15.20 -2.60 0.69
N SER A 35 -16.41 -2.33 0.19
CA SER A 35 -17.61 -3.11 0.51
C SER A 35 -17.94 -4.07 -0.65
N PRO A 36 -18.33 -5.32 -0.38
CA PRO A 36 -18.73 -6.24 -1.44
C PRO A 36 -19.91 -5.69 -2.25
N LEU A 37 -19.71 -5.50 -3.55
CA LEU A 37 -20.77 -5.14 -4.47
C LEU A 37 -21.62 -6.37 -4.82
N PRO A 38 -22.90 -6.19 -5.21
CA PRO A 38 -23.68 -7.26 -5.81
C PRO A 38 -22.97 -7.83 -7.05
N VAL A 39 -23.20 -9.12 -7.31
CA VAL A 39 -22.66 -9.79 -8.50
C VAL A 39 -23.08 -9.01 -9.76
N ASP A 40 -22.13 -8.82 -10.67
CA ASP A 40 -22.30 -8.12 -11.95
C ASP A 40 -22.81 -6.67 -11.85
N THR A 41 -22.66 -6.04 -10.68
CA THR A 41 -22.97 -4.63 -10.48
C THR A 41 -21.66 -3.87 -10.24
N ASP A 42 -21.32 -2.98 -11.17
CA ASP A 42 -20.14 -2.12 -11.06
C ASP A 42 -20.46 -0.81 -10.29
N LEU A 43 -19.42 -0.02 -9.99
CA LEU A 43 -19.58 1.31 -9.40
C LEU A 43 -20.23 2.28 -10.38
N SER A 44 -21.27 2.98 -9.91
CA SER A 44 -21.88 4.06 -10.68
C SER A 44 -20.94 5.26 -10.81
N GLU A 45 -21.21 6.16 -11.76
CA GLU A 45 -20.44 7.41 -11.90
C GLU A 45 -20.48 8.27 -10.62
N ALA A 46 -21.62 8.26 -9.91
CA ALA A 46 -21.77 8.97 -8.64
C ALA A 46 -20.84 8.40 -7.57
N ASP A 47 -20.76 7.07 -7.47
CA ASP A 47 -19.87 6.38 -6.52
C ASP A 47 -18.40 6.68 -6.82
N GLN A 48 -18.04 6.65 -8.11
CA GLN A 48 -16.68 6.97 -8.54
C GLN A 48 -16.32 8.42 -8.20
N LYS A 49 -17.23 9.36 -8.46
CA LYS A 49 -17.03 10.78 -8.14
C LYS A 49 -16.87 11.00 -6.64
N GLU A 50 -17.65 10.30 -5.82
CA GLU A 50 -17.52 10.35 -4.36
C GLU A 50 -16.13 9.87 -3.91
N VAL A 51 -15.69 8.70 -4.40
CA VAL A 51 -14.36 8.16 -4.07
C VAL A 51 -13.24 9.12 -4.52
N GLN A 52 -13.31 9.68 -5.73
CA GLN A 52 -12.31 10.64 -6.20
C GLN A 52 -12.30 11.92 -5.36
N THR A 53 -13.48 12.37 -4.89
CA THR A 53 -13.58 13.54 -4.01
C THR A 53 -12.91 13.27 -2.67
N GLN A 54 -13.12 12.08 -2.09
CA GLN A 54 -12.44 11.69 -0.85
C GLN A 54 -10.92 11.58 -1.04
N ILE A 55 -10.46 10.95 -2.13
CA ILE A 55 -9.02 10.86 -2.47
C ILE A 55 -8.42 12.26 -2.59
N ALA A 56 -9.05 13.18 -3.34
CA ALA A 56 -8.57 14.54 -3.49
C ALA A 56 -8.51 15.29 -2.14
N ALA A 57 -9.51 15.08 -1.27
CA ALA A 57 -9.55 15.67 0.07
C ALA A 57 -8.46 15.13 1.01
N ILE A 58 -8.02 13.89 0.84
CA ILE A 58 -6.90 13.32 1.61
C ILE A 58 -5.58 13.96 1.19
N LEU A 59 -5.39 14.20 -0.11
CA LEU A 59 -4.12 14.70 -0.67
C LEU A 59 -3.84 16.18 -0.36
N ILE A 60 -4.84 16.93 0.13
CA ILE A 60 -4.64 18.31 0.60
C ILE A 60 -4.15 18.38 2.05
N LEU A 61 -4.11 17.24 2.76
CA LEU A 61 -3.62 17.19 4.14
C LEU A 61 -2.09 17.42 4.19
N PRO A 62 -1.55 17.95 5.30
CA PRO A 62 -0.11 18.02 5.52
C PRO A 62 0.54 16.62 5.48
N PRO A 63 1.82 16.48 5.08
CA PRO A 63 2.50 15.19 4.98
C PRO A 63 2.41 14.33 6.26
N GLU A 64 2.54 14.93 7.43
CA GLU A 64 2.45 14.24 8.72
C GLU A 64 1.04 13.70 8.98
N ALA A 65 0.01 14.44 8.56
CA ALA A 65 -1.37 14.01 8.65
C ALA A 65 -1.69 12.92 7.63
N ILE A 66 -1.14 13.00 6.41
CA ILE A 66 -1.27 11.94 5.38
C ILE A 66 -0.69 10.62 5.89
N SER A 67 0.49 10.64 6.51
CA SER A 67 1.11 9.44 7.10
C SER A 67 0.21 8.80 8.15
N VAL A 68 -0.37 9.61 9.06
CA VAL A 68 -1.31 9.13 10.09
C VAL A 68 -2.60 8.61 9.47
N PHE A 69 -3.14 9.31 8.47
CA PHE A 69 -4.33 8.88 7.74
C PHE A 69 -4.12 7.49 7.15
N TRP A 70 -3.05 7.29 6.39
CA TRP A 70 -2.79 5.99 5.76
C TRP A 70 -2.48 4.89 6.77
N GLY A 71 -1.88 5.20 7.91
CA GLY A 71 -1.70 4.23 9.00
C GLY A 71 -3.02 3.77 9.61
N ALA A 72 -3.90 4.72 9.94
CA ALA A 72 -5.24 4.41 10.42
C ALA A 72 -6.06 3.68 9.35
N PHE A 73 -6.01 4.15 8.11
CA PHE A 73 -6.71 3.55 6.99
C PHE A 73 -6.26 2.09 6.76
N ALA A 74 -4.95 1.86 6.67
CA ALA A 74 -4.39 0.54 6.44
C ALA A 74 -4.78 -0.45 7.55
N ALA A 75 -4.75 0.01 8.80
CA ALA A 75 -5.12 -0.82 9.94
C ALA A 75 -6.59 -1.23 9.97
N ASN A 76 -7.49 -0.39 9.43
CA ASN A 76 -8.94 -0.64 9.50
C ASN A 76 -9.51 -1.26 8.22
N HIS A 77 -8.97 -0.96 7.03
CA HIS A 77 -9.67 -1.24 5.76
C HIS A 77 -8.94 -2.18 4.80
N LEU A 78 -7.66 -2.51 5.02
CA LEU A 78 -6.91 -3.35 4.06
C LEU A 78 -7.53 -4.72 3.88
N LEU A 79 -8.00 -5.35 4.95
CA LEU A 79 -8.63 -6.66 4.89
C LEU A 79 -9.93 -6.62 4.09
N ASP A 80 -10.76 -5.59 4.30
CA ASP A 80 -12.04 -5.44 3.60
C ASP A 80 -11.84 -5.17 2.09
N ILE A 81 -10.82 -4.39 1.74
CA ILE A 81 -10.41 -4.18 0.35
C ILE A 81 -9.93 -5.49 -0.29
N ALA A 82 -9.13 -6.26 0.43
CA ALA A 82 -8.63 -7.55 -0.05
C ALA A 82 -9.78 -8.53 -0.32
N VAL A 83 -10.68 -8.69 0.66
CA VAL A 83 -11.89 -9.51 0.54
C VAL A 83 -12.77 -9.04 -0.61
N SER A 84 -12.92 -7.73 -0.80
CA SER A 84 -13.67 -7.17 -1.92
C SER A 84 -13.01 -7.50 -3.25
N LEU A 85 -11.71 -7.25 -3.40
CA LEU A 85 -10.96 -7.57 -4.62
C LEU A 85 -11.05 -9.05 -5.02
N GLN A 86 -11.01 -9.96 -4.05
CA GLN A 86 -11.16 -11.40 -4.30
C GLN A 86 -12.55 -11.80 -4.83
N ARG A 87 -13.57 -10.98 -4.56
CA ARG A 87 -14.96 -11.24 -4.99
C ARG A 87 -15.34 -10.51 -6.27
N LEU A 88 -14.64 -9.43 -6.61
CA LEU A 88 -14.93 -8.63 -7.78
C LEU A 88 -14.51 -9.34 -9.07
N SER A 89 -15.34 -9.22 -10.10
CA SER A 89 -15.01 -9.69 -11.44
C SER A 89 -14.47 -8.54 -12.29
N HIS A 90 -13.27 -8.67 -12.84
CA HIS A 90 -12.75 -7.66 -13.79
C HIS A 90 -13.62 -7.54 -15.06
N ALA A 91 -14.33 -8.60 -15.44
CA ALA A 91 -15.16 -8.62 -16.64
C ALA A 91 -16.46 -7.81 -16.48
N THR A 92 -17.04 -7.79 -15.29
CA THR A 92 -18.35 -7.16 -15.03
C THR A 92 -18.29 -5.99 -14.04
N GLN A 93 -17.18 -5.84 -13.31
CA GLN A 93 -16.99 -4.85 -12.23
C GLN A 93 -15.63 -4.14 -12.36
N ARG A 94 -15.29 -3.72 -13.58
CA ARG A 94 -13.99 -3.14 -13.92
C ARG A 94 -13.69 -1.87 -13.14
N GLU A 95 -14.69 -1.00 -12.94
CA GLU A 95 -14.50 0.27 -12.23
C GLU A 95 -14.30 0.06 -10.74
N ALA A 96 -14.98 -0.92 -10.14
CA ALA A 96 -14.76 -1.35 -8.77
C ALA A 96 -13.34 -1.88 -8.57
N VAL A 97 -12.88 -2.80 -9.43
CA VAL A 97 -11.51 -3.33 -9.38
C VAL A 97 -10.48 -2.22 -9.54
N SER A 98 -10.66 -1.35 -10.54
CA SER A 98 -9.74 -0.23 -10.79
C SER A 98 -9.67 0.74 -9.62
N THR A 99 -10.81 1.00 -8.98
CA THR A 99 -10.90 1.91 -7.82
C THR A 99 -10.23 1.30 -6.59
N ALA A 100 -10.45 0.02 -6.31
CA ALA A 100 -9.79 -0.67 -5.20
C ALA A 100 -8.26 -0.70 -5.37
N ILE A 101 -7.79 -0.99 -6.59
CA ILE A 101 -6.35 -0.95 -6.93
C ILE A 101 -5.79 0.47 -6.82
N GLN A 102 -6.53 1.48 -7.28
CA GLN A 102 -6.14 2.88 -7.11
C GLN A 102 -5.91 3.18 -5.63
N ILE A 103 -6.85 2.84 -4.76
CA ILE A 103 -6.74 3.07 -3.31
C ILE A 103 -5.49 2.38 -2.74
N LEU A 104 -5.27 1.10 -3.06
CA LEU A 104 -4.06 0.37 -2.61
C LEU A 104 -2.77 1.02 -3.12
N SER A 105 -2.76 1.52 -4.35
CA SER A 105 -1.59 2.16 -4.97
C SER A 105 -1.21 3.52 -4.37
N LEU A 106 -2.09 4.10 -3.52
CA LEU A 106 -1.85 5.36 -2.83
C LEU A 106 -1.34 5.17 -1.40
N ILE A 107 -1.37 3.94 -0.88
CA ILE A 107 -0.79 3.63 0.42
C ILE A 107 0.74 3.79 0.31
N PRO A 108 1.39 4.49 1.26
CA PRO A 108 2.83 4.70 1.24
C PRO A 108 3.63 3.39 1.21
N ASP A 109 4.91 3.50 0.84
CA ASP A 109 5.85 2.38 0.79
C ASP A 109 5.76 1.54 2.08
N PRO A 110 5.62 0.20 1.99
CA PRO A 110 5.58 -0.68 3.16
C PRO A 110 6.79 -0.53 4.11
N LYS A 111 7.92 0.01 3.64
CA LYS A 111 9.01 0.40 4.54
C LYS A 111 8.58 1.43 5.58
N GLU A 112 7.88 2.46 5.13
CA GLU A 112 7.41 3.59 5.93
C GLU A 112 6.02 3.31 6.55
N GLN A 113 5.25 2.41 5.95
CA GLN A 113 3.91 2.06 6.41
C GLN A 113 3.84 0.62 6.95
N PRO A 114 4.08 0.42 8.27
CA PRO A 114 4.19 -0.91 8.86
C PRO A 114 2.88 -1.73 8.85
N TYR A 115 1.71 -1.10 8.85
CA TYR A 115 0.43 -1.82 8.74
C TYR A 115 0.27 -2.45 7.35
N PHE A 116 0.69 -1.73 6.30
CA PHE A 116 0.66 -2.27 4.95
C PHE A 116 1.69 -3.39 4.77
N ARG A 117 2.91 -3.21 5.31
CA ARG A 117 3.93 -4.27 5.37
C ARG A 117 3.40 -5.53 6.07
N LYS A 118 2.80 -5.36 7.24
CA LYS A 118 2.21 -6.46 8.01
C LYS A 118 1.11 -7.18 7.23
N PHE A 119 0.25 -6.44 6.54
CA PHE A 119 -0.78 -7.01 5.66
C PHE A 119 -0.16 -7.85 4.54
N LEU A 120 0.82 -7.29 3.80
CA LEU A 120 1.45 -7.99 2.67
C LEU A 120 2.20 -9.26 3.11
N ARG A 121 2.77 -9.27 4.33
CA ARG A 121 3.46 -10.44 4.92
C ARG A 121 2.50 -11.52 5.44
N ASN A 122 1.20 -11.23 5.57
CA ASN A 122 0.22 -12.21 6.02
C ASN A 122 -0.34 -12.99 4.81
N SER A 123 0.19 -14.18 4.55
CA SER A 123 -0.20 -15.03 3.41
C SER A 123 -1.69 -15.39 3.35
N THR A 124 -2.41 -15.33 4.48
CA THR A 124 -3.87 -15.55 4.49
C THR A 124 -4.63 -14.28 4.08
N ALA A 125 -4.25 -13.13 4.64
CA ALA A 125 -4.93 -11.86 4.37
C ALA A 125 -4.63 -11.32 2.96
N CYS A 126 -3.41 -11.53 2.46
CA CYS A 126 -2.99 -11.08 1.14
C CYS A 126 -3.18 -12.14 0.04
N LYS A 127 -3.81 -13.28 0.35
CA LYS A 127 -4.04 -14.37 -0.60
C LYS A 127 -4.66 -13.85 -1.90
N ASP A 128 -4.16 -14.30 -3.05
CA ASP A 128 -4.61 -13.94 -4.40
C ASP A 128 -4.42 -12.46 -4.80
N ILE A 129 -4.17 -11.55 -3.86
CA ILE A 129 -4.02 -10.11 -4.13
C ILE A 129 -2.89 -9.82 -5.12
N PRO A 130 -1.68 -10.41 -5.02
CA PRO A 130 -0.64 -10.16 -6.00
C PRO A 130 -1.08 -10.48 -7.43
N ASN A 131 -1.73 -11.64 -7.62
CA ASN A 131 -2.25 -12.08 -8.93
C ASN A 131 -3.38 -11.18 -9.43
N ILE A 132 -4.34 -10.79 -8.56
CA ILE A 132 -5.45 -9.89 -8.93
C ILE A 132 -4.90 -8.53 -9.40
N VAL A 133 -3.98 -7.94 -8.64
CA VAL A 133 -3.38 -6.64 -8.95
C VAL A 133 -2.59 -6.73 -10.25
N ALA A 134 -1.73 -7.73 -10.41
CA ALA A 134 -0.94 -7.93 -11.62
C ALA A 134 -1.82 -8.15 -12.86
N ASN A 135 -2.81 -9.03 -12.76
CA ASN A 135 -3.70 -9.36 -13.86
C ASN A 135 -4.59 -8.16 -14.27
N ALA A 136 -4.98 -7.31 -13.33
CA ALA A 136 -5.72 -6.09 -13.64
C ALA A 136 -4.89 -5.09 -14.47
N PHE A 137 -3.57 -5.05 -14.28
CA PHE A 137 -2.67 -4.27 -15.14
C PHE A 137 -2.68 -4.85 -16.56
N VAL A 138 -2.46 -6.17 -16.70
CA VAL A 138 -2.47 -6.90 -17.98
C VAL A 138 -3.78 -6.72 -18.74
N LYS A 139 -4.92 -6.82 -18.06
CA LYS A 139 -6.25 -6.66 -18.66
C LYS A 139 -6.66 -5.19 -18.90
N GLY A 140 -5.84 -4.24 -18.47
CA GLY A 140 -6.11 -2.81 -18.55
C GLY A 140 -6.96 -2.29 -17.39
N THR A 141 -6.35 -1.45 -16.56
CA THR A 141 -7.01 -0.74 -15.46
C THR A 141 -7.41 0.68 -15.89
N THR A 142 -8.56 1.17 -15.42
CA THR A 142 -8.95 2.58 -15.64
C THR A 142 -8.15 3.47 -14.68
N TRP A 143 -7.21 4.25 -15.22
CA TRP A 143 -6.39 5.15 -14.42
C TRP A 143 -7.14 6.43 -14.02
N LYS A 144 -7.10 6.76 -12.73
CA LYS A 144 -7.65 8.01 -12.20
C LYS A 144 -6.60 8.72 -11.36
N LYS A 145 -6.51 10.04 -11.53
CA LYS A 145 -5.59 10.87 -10.75
C LYS A 145 -5.91 10.76 -9.25
N PRO A 146 -4.90 10.77 -8.38
CA PRO A 146 -3.48 11.02 -8.66
C PRO A 146 -2.71 9.77 -9.15
N SER A 147 -3.35 8.61 -9.23
CA SER A 147 -2.70 7.35 -9.62
C SER A 147 -2.50 7.27 -11.14
N GLY A 148 -1.60 6.39 -11.54
CA GLY A 148 -1.24 6.11 -12.92
C GLY A 148 -0.53 4.77 -13.05
N PRO A 149 -0.04 4.42 -14.24
CA PRO A 149 0.59 3.13 -14.50
C PRO A 149 1.80 2.88 -13.59
N GLY A 150 2.59 3.90 -13.27
CA GLY A 150 3.72 3.78 -12.35
C GLY A 150 3.31 3.53 -10.90
N ASN A 151 2.20 4.10 -10.43
CA ASN A 151 1.67 3.79 -9.09
C ASN A 151 1.20 2.33 -9.00
N HIS A 152 0.56 1.80 -10.04
CA HIS A 152 0.18 0.39 -10.09
C HIS A 152 1.43 -0.50 -10.18
N CYS A 153 2.42 -0.14 -10.99
CA CYS A 153 3.70 -0.85 -11.02
C CYS A 153 4.36 -0.86 -9.63
N THR A 154 4.34 0.27 -8.92
CA THR A 154 4.83 0.37 -7.53
C THR A 154 4.09 -0.59 -6.60
N LEU A 155 2.76 -0.68 -6.71
CA LEU A 155 1.96 -1.63 -5.95
C LEU A 155 2.34 -3.09 -6.27
N ILE A 156 2.56 -3.43 -7.54
CA ILE A 156 3.03 -4.77 -7.94
C ILE A 156 4.43 -5.05 -7.38
N ILE A 157 5.33 -4.06 -7.39
CA ILE A 157 6.65 -4.19 -6.78
C ILE A 157 6.53 -4.47 -5.29
N HIS A 158 5.62 -3.78 -4.58
CA HIS A 158 5.36 -4.02 -3.17
C HIS A 158 4.87 -5.45 -2.92
N THR A 159 3.94 -5.98 -3.74
CA THR A 159 3.47 -7.36 -3.57
C THR A 159 4.61 -8.36 -3.82
N LEU A 160 5.42 -8.16 -4.87
CA LEU A 160 6.58 -9.02 -5.15
C LEU A 160 7.59 -9.04 -4.00
N PHE A 161 7.91 -7.88 -3.43
CA PHE A 161 8.92 -7.79 -2.37
C PHE A 161 8.43 -8.31 -1.03
N TRP A 162 7.17 -8.06 -0.66
CA TRP A 162 6.69 -8.30 0.70
C TRP A 162 5.77 -9.52 0.87
N CYS A 163 5.14 -10.03 -0.20
CA CYS A 163 4.29 -11.22 -0.11
C CYS A 163 5.10 -12.52 -0.26
N ASP A 164 4.63 -13.57 0.39
CA ASP A 164 5.26 -14.89 0.33
C ASP A 164 5.33 -15.42 -1.13
N PRO A 165 6.54 -15.75 -1.66
CA PRO A 165 6.67 -16.32 -3.00
C PRO A 165 5.90 -17.61 -3.22
N SER A 166 5.57 -18.36 -2.17
CA SER A 166 4.74 -19.57 -2.28
C SER A 166 3.28 -19.30 -2.66
N LEU A 167 2.85 -18.04 -2.68
CA LEU A 167 1.54 -17.66 -3.21
C LEU A 167 1.44 -17.78 -4.73
N GLY A 168 2.58 -17.74 -5.44
CA GLY A 168 2.62 -18.00 -6.88
C GLY A 168 2.76 -19.48 -7.21
N ASP A 169 2.39 -19.84 -8.43
CA ASP A 169 2.38 -21.21 -8.94
C ASP A 169 3.74 -21.91 -9.05
N ASP A 170 4.83 -21.16 -9.20
CA ASP A 170 6.18 -21.70 -9.40
C ASP A 170 7.15 -21.44 -8.23
N GLY A 171 6.67 -20.80 -7.16
CA GLY A 171 7.45 -20.47 -5.98
C GLY A 171 8.57 -19.44 -6.20
N LYS A 172 8.70 -18.84 -7.40
CA LYS A 172 9.71 -17.79 -7.65
C LYS A 172 9.27 -16.42 -7.14
N ALA A 173 7.97 -16.18 -7.17
CA ALA A 173 7.36 -14.90 -6.79
C ALA A 173 5.92 -15.11 -6.36
N SER A 174 5.35 -14.14 -5.64
CA SER A 174 3.96 -14.20 -5.20
C SER A 174 2.92 -14.03 -6.32
N VAL A 175 3.37 -13.80 -7.56
CA VAL A 175 2.55 -13.64 -8.77
C VAL A 175 2.86 -14.80 -9.71
N ASP A 176 1.84 -15.44 -10.27
CA ASP A 176 1.96 -16.62 -11.13
C ASP A 176 2.81 -16.35 -12.37
N ALA A 177 3.60 -17.34 -12.79
CA ALA A 177 4.54 -17.22 -13.91
C ALA A 177 3.88 -16.75 -15.20
N GLY A 178 2.69 -17.28 -15.51
CA GLY A 178 1.93 -16.86 -16.70
C GLY A 178 1.50 -15.38 -16.65
N ILE A 179 1.15 -14.88 -15.47
CA ILE A 179 0.78 -13.46 -15.28
C ILE A 179 2.03 -12.58 -15.35
N ARG A 180 3.16 -13.02 -14.78
CA ARG A 180 4.44 -12.30 -14.89
C ARG A 180 4.90 -12.16 -16.35
N ALA A 181 4.78 -13.20 -17.16
CA ALA A 181 5.09 -13.14 -18.59
C ALA A 181 4.20 -12.13 -19.32
N ALA A 182 2.88 -12.18 -19.09
CA ALA A 182 1.94 -11.24 -19.68
C ALA A 182 2.17 -9.79 -19.21
N LEU A 183 2.61 -9.59 -17.96
CA LEU A 183 3.03 -8.30 -17.45
C LEU A 183 4.22 -7.74 -18.23
N VAL A 184 5.26 -8.55 -18.49
CA VAL A 184 6.44 -8.09 -19.26
C VAL A 184 6.03 -7.59 -20.64
N GLU A 185 5.14 -8.31 -21.33
CA GLU A 185 4.62 -7.90 -22.63
C GLU A 185 3.84 -6.58 -22.54
N GLU A 186 2.95 -6.43 -21.54
CA GLU A 186 2.15 -5.23 -21.39
C GLU A 186 2.98 -4.01 -20.99
N LEU A 187 3.97 -4.19 -20.11
CA LEU A 187 4.93 -3.14 -19.75
C LEU A 187 5.72 -2.67 -20.98
N GLN A 188 6.15 -3.59 -21.83
CA GLN A 188 6.84 -3.26 -23.08
C GLN A 188 5.94 -2.42 -24.01
N LYS A 189 4.65 -2.78 -24.16
CA LYS A 189 3.69 -1.97 -24.91
C LYS A 189 3.54 -0.55 -24.35
N VAL A 190 3.51 -0.41 -23.03
CA VAL A 190 3.46 0.91 -22.37
C VAL A 190 4.71 1.73 -22.69
N LEU A 191 5.89 1.11 -22.69
CA LEU A 191 7.16 1.77 -22.98
C LEU A 191 7.33 2.14 -24.47
N ASP A 192 6.84 1.30 -25.38
CA ASP A 192 6.91 1.51 -26.83
C ASP A 192 5.84 2.48 -27.35
N HIS A 193 4.80 2.74 -26.55
CA HIS A 193 3.73 3.64 -26.95
C HIS A 193 4.28 5.07 -27.16
N PRO A 194 3.92 5.79 -28.25
CA PRO A 194 4.45 7.13 -28.53
C PRO A 194 4.24 8.14 -27.38
N ARG A 195 3.16 7.97 -26.62
CA ARG A 195 2.84 8.81 -25.44
C ARG A 195 3.65 8.48 -24.19
N ALA A 196 4.50 7.47 -24.19
CA ALA A 196 5.42 7.19 -23.08
C ALA A 196 6.34 8.40 -22.81
N ALA A 197 6.74 9.12 -23.86
CA ALA A 197 7.55 10.34 -23.75
C ALA A 197 6.81 11.51 -23.06
N GLU A 198 5.48 11.50 -23.05
CA GLU A 198 4.64 12.51 -22.38
C GLU A 198 4.36 12.15 -20.91
N MET A 199 4.68 10.92 -20.52
CA MET A 199 4.39 10.42 -19.18
C MET A 199 5.29 11.12 -18.14
N PRO A 200 4.76 11.47 -16.94
CA PRO A 200 5.59 11.98 -15.87
C PRO A 200 6.77 11.05 -15.59
N ARG A 201 7.98 11.61 -15.46
CA ARG A 201 9.23 10.82 -15.31
C ARG A 201 9.15 9.74 -14.24
N LEU A 202 8.55 10.04 -13.09
CA LEU A 202 8.40 9.07 -12.00
C LEU A 202 7.56 7.86 -12.41
N GLN A 203 6.49 8.07 -13.18
CA GLN A 203 5.64 6.97 -13.64
C GLN A 203 6.41 6.05 -14.60
N LEU A 204 7.18 6.64 -15.52
CA LEU A 204 8.00 5.90 -16.48
C LEU A 204 9.09 5.07 -15.77
N VAL A 205 9.74 5.65 -14.76
CA VAL A 205 10.78 4.96 -13.97
C VAL A 205 10.20 3.73 -13.27
N GLU A 206 9.01 3.81 -12.67
CA GLU A 206 8.43 2.65 -11.98
C GLU A 206 7.98 1.55 -12.95
N VAL A 207 7.54 1.90 -14.17
CA VAL A 207 7.26 0.92 -15.24
C VAL A 207 8.54 0.17 -15.63
N GLN A 208 9.64 0.90 -15.88
CA GLN A 208 10.94 0.32 -16.21
C GLN A 208 11.50 -0.52 -15.06
N ARG A 209 11.34 -0.05 -13.83
CA ARG A 209 11.79 -0.75 -12.62
C ARG A 209 11.08 -2.08 -12.45
N LEU A 210 9.76 -2.12 -12.63
CA LEU A 210 9.01 -3.38 -12.58
C LEU A 210 9.48 -4.35 -13.67
N GLN A 211 9.68 -3.88 -14.90
CA GLN A 211 10.19 -4.72 -15.98
C GLN A 211 11.56 -5.34 -15.63
N GLY A 212 12.49 -4.53 -15.09
CA GLY A 212 13.79 -5.01 -14.63
C GLY A 212 13.70 -6.04 -13.50
N ILE A 213 12.80 -5.82 -12.52
CA ILE A 213 12.52 -6.76 -11.43
C ILE A 213 12.02 -8.10 -11.97
N LEU A 214 11.06 -8.09 -12.90
CA LEU A 214 10.54 -9.31 -13.50
C LEU A 214 11.64 -10.08 -14.25
N GLY A 215 12.50 -9.38 -15.00
CA GLY A 215 13.66 -10.00 -15.64
C GLY A 215 14.63 -10.66 -14.66
N ALA A 216 14.88 -10.03 -13.51
CA ALA A 216 15.72 -10.59 -12.46
C ALA A 216 15.11 -11.83 -11.80
N ILE A 217 13.79 -11.82 -11.54
CA ILE A 217 13.05 -12.98 -11.03
C ILE A 217 13.18 -14.17 -11.98
N GLU A 218 12.97 -13.95 -13.28
CA GLU A 218 13.02 -15.07 -14.24
C GLU A 218 14.43 -15.63 -14.45
N SER A 219 15.45 -14.79 -14.29
CA SER A 219 16.85 -15.17 -14.46
C SER A 219 17.45 -15.92 -13.27
N MET A 220 16.79 -15.90 -12.12
CA MET A 220 17.27 -16.52 -10.88
C MET A 220 16.54 -17.83 -10.58
N PRO A 221 17.19 -18.79 -9.91
CA PRO A 221 16.52 -19.97 -9.40
C PRO A 221 15.63 -19.61 -8.21
N GLU A 222 14.48 -20.28 -8.14
CA GLU A 222 13.53 -20.15 -7.02
C GLU A 222 13.22 -18.67 -6.70
N ALA A 223 13.00 -18.34 -5.42
CA ALA A 223 12.74 -16.98 -4.95
C ALA A 223 14.03 -16.22 -4.56
N HIS A 224 15.22 -16.62 -5.02
CA HIS A 224 16.50 -16.08 -4.51
C HIS A 224 16.58 -14.55 -4.59
N TYR A 225 16.22 -13.96 -5.74
CA TYR A 225 16.23 -12.51 -5.92
C TYR A 225 15.32 -11.78 -4.91
N LEU A 226 14.09 -12.29 -4.72
CA LEU A 226 13.11 -11.69 -3.82
C LEU A 226 13.50 -11.88 -2.36
N ASN A 227 14.01 -13.05 -1.98
CA ASN A 227 14.48 -13.32 -0.62
C ASN A 227 15.66 -12.42 -0.24
N SER A 228 16.64 -12.26 -1.14
CA SER A 228 17.77 -11.36 -0.92
C SER A 228 17.31 -9.90 -0.81
N THR A 229 16.39 -9.47 -1.67
CA THR A 229 15.85 -8.10 -1.65
C THR A 229 15.04 -7.86 -0.38
N ARG A 230 14.18 -8.80 0.02
CA ARG A 230 13.40 -8.73 1.25
C ARG A 230 14.30 -8.63 2.47
N GLY A 231 15.32 -9.48 2.59
CA GLY A 231 16.26 -9.42 3.72
C GLY A 231 16.95 -8.07 3.84
N TYR A 232 17.35 -7.47 2.71
CA TYR A 232 17.89 -6.10 2.69
C TYR A 232 16.87 -5.05 3.15
N LEU A 233 15.62 -5.16 2.69
CA LEU A 233 14.55 -4.23 3.09
C LEU A 233 14.16 -4.39 4.56
N GLU A 234 14.13 -5.61 5.09
CA GLU A 234 13.84 -5.91 6.49
C GLU A 234 14.91 -5.33 7.42
N GLY A 235 16.20 -5.44 7.06
CA GLY A 235 17.29 -4.81 7.80
C GLY A 235 17.29 -3.27 7.79
N GLN A 236 16.43 -2.64 6.98
CA GLN A 236 16.22 -1.18 7.01
C GLN A 236 15.09 -0.75 7.93
N VAL A 237 14.25 -1.68 8.40
CA VAL A 237 12.99 -1.34 9.09
C VAL A 237 12.82 -2.01 10.45
N ASP A 238 13.39 -3.20 10.67
CA ASP A 238 13.09 -4.03 11.83
C ASP A 238 14.20 -3.99 12.93
N ASP A 239 15.29 -3.23 12.71
CA ASP A 239 16.51 -3.26 13.54
C ASP A 239 16.66 -2.10 14.54
N PHE A 240 15.74 -1.12 14.57
CA PHE A 240 15.89 0.06 15.43
C PHE A 240 14.82 0.13 16.51
N CYS A 241 15.24 0.53 17.71
CA CYS A 241 14.35 0.89 18.80
C CYS A 241 13.62 2.21 18.46
N ASP A 242 12.30 2.25 18.59
CA ASP A 242 11.52 3.49 18.38
C ASP A 242 11.60 4.48 19.58
N GLY A 243 12.60 4.32 20.46
CA GLY A 243 12.92 5.28 21.52
C GLY A 243 13.68 6.50 20.98
N ASP A 244 13.63 7.61 21.70
CA ASP A 244 14.42 8.81 21.35
C ASP A 244 15.91 8.49 21.37
N GLU A 245 16.61 8.80 20.29
CA GLU A 245 18.07 8.65 20.19
C GLU A 245 18.61 7.28 20.66
N CYS A 246 17.83 6.20 20.47
CA CYS A 246 18.17 4.87 20.95
C CYS A 246 18.70 3.98 19.81
N GLU A 247 19.96 3.57 19.91
CA GLU A 247 20.64 2.70 18.94
C GLU A 247 20.73 1.23 19.40
N GLU A 248 20.01 0.85 20.46
CA GLU A 248 20.00 -0.53 20.97
C GLU A 248 19.04 -1.42 20.18
N ASP A 249 19.42 -2.69 20.06
CA ASP A 249 18.60 -3.72 19.41
C ASP A 249 17.27 -3.91 20.17
N PRO A 250 16.12 -3.96 19.47
CA PRO A 250 14.84 -4.03 20.14
C PRO A 250 14.45 -5.47 20.58
N GLU A 251 14.30 -5.67 21.88
CA GLU A 251 13.87 -6.95 22.48
C GLU A 251 12.34 -7.08 22.68
N LEU A 252 11.63 -5.95 22.70
CA LEU A 252 10.20 -5.87 22.96
C LEU A 252 9.45 -5.40 21.71
N SER A 253 8.20 -5.82 21.56
CA SER A 253 7.27 -5.29 20.56
C SER A 253 6.05 -4.68 21.24
N CYS A 254 5.42 -3.68 20.62
CA CYS A 254 4.16 -3.17 21.15
C CYS A 254 3.10 -4.28 21.17
N SER A 255 2.56 -4.58 22.35
CA SER A 255 1.60 -5.67 22.54
C SER A 255 0.29 -5.47 21.77
N LYS A 256 -0.06 -4.23 21.41
CA LYS A 256 -1.28 -3.89 20.69
C LYS A 256 -1.12 -3.99 19.17
N CYS A 257 -0.26 -3.19 18.55
CA CYS A 257 -0.11 -3.17 17.09
C CYS A 257 0.88 -4.22 16.57
N LYS A 258 1.89 -4.57 17.38
CA LYS A 258 3.04 -5.41 17.01
C LYS A 258 3.85 -4.86 15.83
N THR A 259 3.74 -3.57 15.53
CA THR A 259 4.44 -2.90 14.42
C THR A 259 5.68 -2.12 14.85
N THR A 260 5.72 -1.64 16.10
CA THR A 260 6.85 -0.89 16.68
C THR A 260 7.61 -1.75 17.66
N ARG A 261 8.93 -1.58 17.73
CA ARG A 261 9.80 -2.38 18.60
C ARG A 261 10.63 -1.49 19.53
N TYR A 262 11.04 -2.02 20.67
CA TYR A 262 11.71 -1.29 21.75
C TYR A 262 12.79 -2.13 22.40
N CYS A 263 13.93 -1.54 22.77
CA CYS A 263 14.93 -2.23 23.60
C CYS A 263 14.42 -2.46 25.04
N GLY A 264 13.52 -1.61 25.53
CA GLY A 264 13.03 -1.68 26.90
C GLY A 264 11.74 -0.90 27.17
N LYS A 265 11.25 -1.04 28.41
CA LYS A 265 10.01 -0.40 28.88
C LYS A 265 10.10 1.12 28.92
N GLU A 266 11.29 1.68 29.12
CA GLU A 266 11.52 3.12 29.13
C GLU A 266 11.28 3.72 27.75
N CYS A 267 11.94 3.20 26.70
CA CYS A 267 11.72 3.59 25.31
C CYS A 267 10.26 3.41 24.89
N GLN A 268 9.64 2.29 25.27
CA GLN A 268 8.22 2.07 25.03
C GLN A 268 7.34 3.15 25.67
N THR A 269 7.58 3.49 26.94
CA THR A 269 6.78 4.48 27.67
C THR A 269 6.98 5.88 27.10
N TRP A 270 8.21 6.21 26.71
CA TRP A 270 8.53 7.47 26.05
C TRP A 270 7.83 7.57 24.69
N HIS A 271 8.00 6.58 23.80
CA HIS A 271 7.39 6.61 22.46
C HIS A 271 5.86 6.61 22.54
N TRP A 272 5.28 5.90 23.52
CA TRP A 272 3.85 5.92 23.81
C TRP A 272 3.33 7.34 24.05
N LYS A 273 4.03 8.11 24.90
CA LYS A 273 3.66 9.49 25.23
C LYS A 273 3.93 10.47 24.08
N ASN A 274 4.92 10.17 23.24
CA ASN A 274 5.39 11.06 22.17
C ASN A 274 4.80 10.78 20.78
N GLY A 275 3.73 9.99 20.69
CA GLY A 275 2.93 9.89 19.46
C GLY A 275 2.47 8.49 19.10
N HIS A 276 3.11 7.44 19.63
CA HIS A 276 2.70 6.08 19.30
C HIS A 276 1.25 5.81 19.71
N LYS A 277 0.79 6.35 20.85
CA LYS A 277 -0.59 6.17 21.34
C LYS A 277 -1.65 6.50 20.29
N VAL A 278 -1.46 7.56 19.50
CA VAL A 278 -2.43 7.97 18.46
C VAL A 278 -2.25 7.20 17.14
N ARG A 279 -1.12 6.50 16.96
CA ARG A 279 -0.81 5.72 15.75
C ARG A 279 -0.85 4.20 15.98
N CYS A 280 -1.24 3.77 17.18
CA CYS A 280 -1.23 2.37 17.59
C CYS A 280 -2.62 1.73 17.38
N PHE A 281 -2.78 1.02 16.27
CA PHE A 281 -3.99 0.33 15.87
C PHE A 281 -3.79 -1.18 16.03
N LYS A 282 -4.86 -1.89 16.43
CA LYS A 282 -4.88 -3.35 16.39
C LYS A 282 -5.31 -3.75 14.97
N THR A 283 -4.66 -4.75 14.39
CA THR A 283 -5.07 -5.38 13.13
C THR A 283 -5.46 -6.82 13.38
N ASP A 284 -6.39 -7.33 12.58
CA ASP A 284 -6.86 -8.73 12.64
C ASP A 284 -6.11 -9.65 11.65
N TYR A 285 -5.15 -9.09 10.93
CA TYR A 285 -4.14 -9.76 10.12
C TYR A 285 -2.74 -9.54 10.71
#